data_AF-A0A6P0NBV9-F1
#
_entry.id   AF-A0A6P0NBV9-F1
#
_cell.length_a   1.000
_cell.length_b   1.000
_cell.length_c   1.000
_cell.angle_alpha   90.00
_cell.angle_beta   90.00
_cell.angle_gamma   90.00
#
_symmetry.space_group_name_H-M   'P 1'
#
loop_
_entity.id
_entity.type
_entity.pdbx_description
1 polymer ?
#
loop_
_entity_poly.entity_id
_entity_poly.type
_entity_poly.pdbx_seq_one_letter_code
_entity_poly.pdbx_strand_id
1 'polypeptide(L)'
;EQFIRQVSYLRHGFKATLEEAAVLPIDLNEKSPLAKTVRTCQRLLKVEPTLWTFVSTVGVEPTNNAAERALRTAVILRKTSFGAQSQRGSQFVARMMTMTTSLKAQGRNILDFLTHACLAARTGLEMPSLTPQP
;
A
#
# COMPACT_ATOMS: atom_id res chain seq x y z
N GLU A 1 19.11 -7.60 -17.81
CA GLU A 1 19.67 -6.29 -18.20
C GLU A 1 18.94 -5.60 -19.36
N GLN A 2 18.62 -6.32 -20.45
CA GLN A 2 17.92 -5.74 -21.61
C GLN A 2 16.56 -5.13 -21.27
N PHE A 3 15.75 -5.80 -20.44
CA PHE A 3 14.45 -5.30 -19.97
C PHE A 3 14.56 -3.95 -19.24
N ILE A 4 15.50 -3.83 -18.30
CA ILE A 4 15.73 -2.59 -17.53
C ILE A 4 16.11 -1.44 -18.48
N ARG A 5 16.99 -1.70 -19.46
CA ARG A 5 17.38 -0.70 -20.46
C ARG A 5 16.18 -0.26 -21.32
N GLN A 6 15.36 -1.19 -21.79
CA GLN A 6 14.16 -0.87 -22.58
C GLN A 6 13.15 -0.05 -21.77
N VAL A 7 12.90 -0.43 -20.52
CA VAL A 7 12.00 0.31 -19.64
C VAL A 7 12.54 1.70 -19.31
N SER A 8 13.87 1.89 -19.27
CA SER A 8 14.45 3.20 -19.02
C SER A 8 14.01 4.24 -20.06
N TYR A 9 13.98 3.92 -21.35
CA TYR A 9 13.51 4.84 -22.39
C TYR A 9 12.02 5.18 -22.22
N LEU A 10 11.19 4.17 -21.95
CA LEU A 10 9.76 4.36 -21.69
C LEU A 10 9.53 5.24 -20.46
N ARG A 11 10.30 5.02 -19.40
CA ARG A 11 10.25 5.80 -18.16
C ARG A 11 10.58 7.26 -18.40
N HIS A 12 11.65 7.55 -19.14
CA HIS A 12 12.02 8.93 -19.47
C HIS A 12 10.93 9.62 -20.29
N GLY A 13 10.42 8.97 -21.34
CA GLY A 13 9.33 9.52 -22.15
C GLY A 13 8.05 9.75 -21.34
N PHE A 14 7.63 8.75 -20.56
CA PHE A 14 6.47 8.85 -19.66
C PHE A 14 6.61 10.02 -18.68
N LYS A 15 7.77 10.14 -18.03
CA LYS A 15 8.03 11.22 -17.08
C LYS A 15 8.00 12.59 -17.77
N ALA A 16 8.64 12.74 -18.93
CA ALA A 16 8.63 13.98 -19.69
C ALA A 16 7.19 14.40 -20.05
N THR A 17 6.36 13.48 -20.55
CA THR A 17 4.94 13.76 -20.84
C THR A 17 4.16 14.17 -19.59
N LEU A 18 4.43 13.57 -18.43
CA LEU A 18 3.81 13.99 -17.18
C LEU A 18 4.25 15.39 -16.75
N GLU A 19 5.54 15.73 -16.91
CA GLU A 19 6.09 17.05 -16.57
C GLU A 19 5.51 18.14 -17.47
N GLU A 20 5.42 17.90 -18.77
CA GLU A 20 4.77 18.79 -19.74
C GLU A 20 3.30 19.05 -19.39
N ALA A 21 2.55 18.00 -19.08
CA ALA A 21 1.15 18.13 -18.69
C ALA A 21 0.98 18.81 -17.32
N ALA A 22 1.92 18.60 -16.38
CA ALA A 22 1.82 19.14 -15.03
C ALA A 22 2.00 20.66 -14.93
N VAL A 23 2.63 21.29 -15.94
CA VAL A 23 2.88 22.74 -16.01
C VAL A 23 1.82 23.52 -16.79
N LEU A 24 0.83 22.83 -17.39
CA LEU A 24 -0.25 23.51 -18.10
C LEU A 24 -1.03 24.45 -17.15
N PRO A 25 -1.37 25.66 -17.60
CA PRO A 25 -2.04 26.65 -16.76
C PRO A 25 -3.45 26.18 -16.41
N ILE A 26 -3.78 26.18 -15.12
CA ILE A 26 -5.10 25.83 -14.59
C ILE A 26 -5.44 26.77 -13.43
N ASP A 27 -6.72 27.08 -13.23
CA ASP A 27 -7.14 27.81 -12.04
C ASP A 27 -7.20 26.87 -10.82
N LEU A 28 -6.94 27.41 -9.62
CA LEU A 28 -6.91 26.64 -8.36
C LEU A 28 -8.18 25.79 -8.14
N ASN A 29 -9.34 26.36 -8.46
CA ASN A 29 -10.65 25.73 -8.26
C ASN A 29 -11.30 25.27 -9.57
N GLU A 30 -10.56 25.22 -10.67
CA GLU A 30 -11.08 24.80 -11.97
C GLU A 30 -11.51 23.33 -11.92
N LYS A 31 -12.70 23.01 -12.44
CA LYS A 31 -13.24 21.63 -12.46
C LYS A 31 -13.20 20.98 -13.84
N SER A 32 -12.54 21.60 -14.81
CA SER A 32 -12.45 21.11 -16.19
C SER A 32 -11.74 19.74 -16.26
N PRO A 33 -11.99 18.96 -17.33
CA PRO A 33 -11.23 17.74 -17.60
C PRO A 33 -9.71 17.99 -17.69
N LEU A 34 -9.30 19.13 -18.25
CA LEU A 34 -7.90 19.55 -18.32
C LEU A 34 -7.31 19.68 -16.90
N ALA A 35 -7.94 20.48 -16.03
CA ALA A 35 -7.46 20.69 -14.68
C ALA A 35 -7.42 19.41 -13.84
N LYS A 36 -8.34 18.47 -14.07
CA LYS A 36 -8.28 17.12 -13.46
C LYS A 36 -7.06 16.33 -13.95
N THR A 37 -6.75 16.40 -15.24
CA THR A 37 -5.61 15.71 -15.86
C THR A 37 -4.29 16.28 -15.33
N VAL A 38 -4.12 17.60 -15.37
CA VAL A 38 -2.94 18.31 -14.84
C VAL A 38 -2.66 17.90 -13.38
N ARG A 39 -3.69 17.94 -12.52
CA ARG A 39 -3.55 17.53 -11.11
C ARG A 39 -3.26 16.04 -10.95
N THR A 40 -3.74 15.19 -11.86
CA THR A 40 -3.40 13.77 -11.87
C THR A 40 -1.94 13.57 -12.23
N CYS A 41 -1.43 14.26 -13.27
CA CYS A 41 -0.01 14.24 -13.64
C CYS A 41 0.89 14.70 -12.48
N GLN A 42 0.52 15.81 -11.81
CA GLN A 42 1.23 16.29 -10.62
C GLN A 42 1.27 15.26 -9.48
N ARG A 43 0.18 14.50 -9.27
CA ARG A 43 0.15 13.42 -8.26
C ARG A 43 1.01 12.22 -8.68
N LEU A 44 0.97 11.83 -9.95
CA LEU A 44 1.77 10.74 -10.48
C LEU A 44 3.26 11.06 -10.39
N LEU A 45 3.67 12.30 -10.68
CA LEU A 45 5.07 12.74 -10.54
C LEU A 45 5.60 12.57 -9.11
N LYS A 46 4.78 12.79 -8.09
CA LYS A 46 5.18 12.59 -6.68
C LYS A 46 5.52 11.14 -6.34
N VAL A 47 4.91 10.18 -7.06
CA VAL A 47 5.09 8.74 -6.83
C VAL A 47 5.81 8.05 -7.99
N GLU A 48 6.32 8.81 -8.97
CA GLU A 48 6.91 8.29 -10.21
C GLU A 48 7.96 7.21 -9.96
N PRO A 49 8.91 7.36 -9.01
CA PRO A 49 9.90 6.32 -8.78
C PRO A 49 9.30 4.98 -8.36
N THR A 50 8.20 5.02 -7.61
CA THR A 50 7.55 3.81 -7.08
C THR A 50 6.79 3.02 -8.16
N LEU A 51 6.34 3.70 -9.23
CA LEU A 51 5.65 3.06 -10.36
C LEU A 51 6.53 2.04 -11.08
N TRP A 52 7.85 2.16 -10.96
CA TRP A 52 8.83 1.31 -11.64
C TRP A 52 9.54 0.32 -10.72
N THR A 53 9.10 0.16 -9.46
CA THR A 53 9.77 -0.71 -8.48
C THR A 53 9.93 -2.15 -9.02
N PHE A 54 8.91 -2.68 -9.69
CA PHE A 54 8.91 -4.02 -10.31
C PHE A 54 10.01 -4.23 -11.36
N VAL A 55 10.56 -3.16 -11.93
CA VAL A 55 11.61 -3.23 -12.95
C VAL A 55 12.95 -3.58 -12.33
N SER A 56 13.19 -3.09 -11.11
CA SER A 56 14.47 -3.22 -10.41
C SER A 56 14.45 -4.27 -9.28
N THR A 57 13.26 -4.56 -8.74
CA THR A 57 13.09 -5.49 -7.63
C THR A 57 12.42 -6.78 -8.12
N VAL A 58 13.20 -7.86 -8.15
CA VAL A 58 12.70 -9.20 -8.50
C VAL A 58 11.59 -9.62 -7.53
N GLY A 59 10.50 -10.19 -8.07
CA GLY A 59 9.36 -10.68 -7.28
C GLY A 59 8.30 -9.63 -6.94
N VAL A 60 8.52 -8.35 -7.26
CA VAL A 60 7.48 -7.32 -7.16
C VAL A 60 6.63 -7.34 -8.43
N GLU A 61 5.32 -7.48 -8.28
CA GLU A 61 4.38 -7.41 -9.41
C GLU A 61 4.27 -5.97 -9.97
N PRO A 62 4.02 -5.78 -11.27
CA PRO A 62 3.78 -4.47 -11.88
C PRO A 62 2.41 -3.87 -11.52
N THR A 63 1.70 -4.46 -10.56
CA THR A 63 0.33 -4.08 -10.19
C THR A 63 0.20 -3.89 -8.68
N ASN A 64 -0.77 -3.07 -8.27
CA ASN A 64 -1.09 -2.85 -6.87
C ASN A 64 -1.97 -3.96 -6.25
N ASN A 65 -2.23 -5.05 -6.97
CA ASN A 65 -3.21 -6.08 -6.58
C ASN A 65 -2.93 -6.67 -5.20
N ALA A 66 -1.65 -6.91 -4.86
CA ALA A 66 -1.26 -7.43 -3.56
C ALA A 66 -1.67 -6.48 -2.42
N ALA A 67 -1.36 -5.18 -2.53
CA ALA A 67 -1.71 -4.20 -1.50
C ALA A 67 -3.22 -3.98 -1.43
N GLU A 68 -3.91 -3.92 -2.57
CA GLU A 68 -5.37 -3.80 -2.60
C GLU A 68 -6.05 -5.01 -1.95
N ARG A 69 -5.60 -6.24 -2.24
CA ARG A 69 -6.11 -7.45 -1.58
C ARG A 69 -5.90 -7.40 -0.08
N ALA A 70 -4.72 -6.97 0.37
CA ALA A 70 -4.42 -6.82 1.79
C ALA A 70 -5.35 -5.80 2.49
N LEU A 71 -5.64 -4.67 1.85
CA LEU A 71 -6.46 -3.61 2.44
C LEU A 71 -7.97 -3.81 2.27
N ARG A 72 -8.41 -4.59 1.28
CA ARG A 72 -9.82 -4.74 0.89
C ARG A 72 -10.73 -5.12 2.06
N THR A 73 -10.33 -6.09 2.88
CA THR A 73 -11.13 -6.50 4.03
C THR A 73 -11.32 -5.37 5.05
N ALA A 74 -10.28 -4.58 5.34
CA ALA A 74 -10.38 -3.45 6.27
C ALA A 74 -11.27 -2.34 5.73
N VAL A 75 -11.18 -2.06 4.42
CA VAL A 75 -12.00 -1.06 3.73
C VAL A 75 -13.48 -1.46 3.74
N ILE A 76 -13.78 -2.73 3.44
CA ILE A 76 -15.15 -3.27 3.47
C ILE A 76 -15.70 -3.16 4.89
N LEU A 77 -14.96 -3.64 5.90
CA LEU A 77 -15.38 -3.60 7.30
C LEU A 77 -15.69 -2.17 7.76
N ARG A 78 -14.81 -1.20 7.45
CA ARG A 78 -15.04 0.21 7.78
C ARG A 78 -16.30 0.74 7.12
N LYS A 79 -16.56 0.37 5.87
CA LYS A 79 -17.74 0.82 5.11
C LYS A 79 -19.03 0.23 5.67
N THR A 80 -19.04 -1.05 6.04
CA THR A 80 -20.26 -1.74 6.52
C THR A 80 -20.55 -1.50 8.00
N SER A 81 -19.51 -1.29 8.81
CA SER A 81 -19.62 -1.19 10.27
C SER A 81 -19.38 0.23 10.80
N PHE A 82 -19.25 1.22 9.92
CA PHE A 82 -18.95 2.64 10.23
C PHE A 82 -17.63 2.89 10.99
N GLY A 83 -16.82 1.85 11.23
CA GLY A 83 -15.55 1.94 11.95
C GLY A 83 -15.72 2.11 13.46
N ALA A 84 -14.58 2.29 14.15
CA ALA A 84 -14.57 2.49 15.59
C ALA A 84 -14.80 3.96 15.96
N GLN A 85 -15.60 4.19 17.00
CA GLN A 85 -15.92 5.54 17.52
C GLN A 85 -14.90 6.05 18.56
N SER A 86 -13.76 5.37 18.71
CA SER A 86 -12.70 5.77 19.63
C SER A 86 -11.33 5.48 19.03
N GLN A 87 -10.33 6.27 19.44
CA GLN A 87 -8.94 6.07 19.03
C GLN A 87 -8.45 4.66 19.41
N ARG A 88 -8.79 4.21 20.62
CA ARG A 88 -8.43 2.87 21.12
C ARG A 88 -9.03 1.76 20.26
N GLY A 89 -10.31 1.91 19.86
CA GLY A 89 -10.97 0.96 18.97
C GLY A 89 -10.34 0.94 17.56
N SER A 90 -10.02 2.12 17.02
CA SER A 90 -9.34 2.23 15.71
C SER A 90 -7.98 1.56 15.72
N GLN A 91 -7.20 1.75 16.78
CA GLN A 91 -5.90 1.08 16.95
C GLN A 91 -6.05 -0.44 17.07
N PHE A 92 -7.06 -0.92 17.81
CA PHE A 92 -7.33 -2.34 17.92
C PHE A 92 -7.63 -2.97 16.55
N VAL A 93 -8.56 -2.38 15.79
CA VAL A 93 -8.92 -2.87 14.44
C VAL A 93 -7.71 -2.84 13.52
N ALA A 94 -6.92 -1.75 13.52
CA ALA A 94 -5.72 -1.65 12.70
C ALA A 94 -4.70 -2.75 13.02
N ARG A 95 -4.44 -3.03 14.30
CA ARG A 95 -3.53 -4.09 14.75
C ARG A 95 -4.04 -5.48 14.37
N MET A 96 -5.33 -5.76 14.59
CA MET A 96 -5.93 -7.04 14.24
C MET A 96 -5.90 -7.31 12.73
N MET A 97 -6.18 -6.29 11.91
CA MET A 97 -6.11 -6.40 10.46
C MET A 97 -4.67 -6.61 9.97
N THR A 98 -3.71 -5.89 10.55
CA THR A 98 -2.28 -6.06 10.23
C THR A 98 -1.81 -7.47 10.55
N MET A 99 -2.11 -7.95 11.76
CA MET A 99 -1.75 -9.29 12.20
C MET A 99 -2.39 -10.36 11.31
N THR A 100 -3.71 -10.30 11.12
CA THR A 100 -4.47 -11.29 10.33
C THR A 100 -3.97 -11.35 8.90
N THR A 101 -3.73 -10.20 8.26
CA THR A 101 -3.30 -10.14 6.87
C THR A 101 -1.87 -10.65 6.71
N SER A 102 -0.98 -10.31 7.64
CA SER A 102 0.40 -10.78 7.64
C SER A 102 0.48 -12.29 7.84
N LEU A 103 -0.23 -12.84 8.82
CA LEU A 103 -0.23 -14.28 9.11
C LEU A 103 -0.82 -15.09 7.95
N LYS A 104 -1.90 -14.61 7.33
CA LYS A 104 -2.46 -15.24 6.12
C LYS A 104 -1.46 -15.25 4.96
N ALA A 105 -0.78 -14.13 4.73
CA ALA A 105 0.25 -14.05 3.68
C ALA A 105 1.44 -14.99 3.95
N GLN A 106 1.74 -15.25 5.23
CA GLN A 106 2.79 -16.16 5.67
C GLN A 106 2.33 -17.63 5.78
N GLY A 107 1.06 -17.94 5.51
CA GLY A 107 0.51 -19.29 5.70
C GLY A 107 0.48 -19.77 7.16
N ARG A 108 0.48 -18.85 8.12
CA ARG A 108 0.49 -19.14 9.57
C ARG A 108 -0.91 -19.10 10.17
N ASN A 109 -1.16 -19.97 11.15
CA ASN A 109 -2.43 -19.99 11.87
C ASN A 109 -2.58 -18.75 12.77
N ILE A 110 -3.72 -18.05 12.62
CA ILE A 110 -4.02 -16.81 13.34
C ILE A 110 -4.33 -17.07 14.82
N LEU A 111 -5.10 -18.11 15.12
CA LEU A 111 -5.50 -18.42 16.50
C LEU A 111 -4.32 -18.91 17.31
N ASP A 112 -3.43 -19.70 16.73
CA ASP A 112 -2.21 -20.17 17.40
C ASP A 112 -1.31 -18.98 17.76
N PHE A 113 -1.11 -18.05 16.81
CA PHE A 113 -0.34 -16.83 17.06
C PHE A 113 -0.94 -15.97 18.17
N LEU A 114 -2.26 -15.74 18.14
CA LEU A 114 -2.96 -14.98 19.18
C LEU A 114 -2.85 -15.65 20.55
N THR A 115 -2.99 -16.98 20.59
CA THR A 115 -2.88 -17.76 21.82
C THR A 115 -1.49 -17.60 22.42
N HIS A 116 -0.44 -17.74 21.61
CA HIS A 116 0.95 -17.53 22.04
C HIS A 116 1.19 -16.09 22.51
N ALA A 117 0.69 -15.08 21.77
CA ALA A 117 0.85 -13.67 22.13
C ALA A 117 0.15 -13.35 23.47
N CYS A 118 -1.05 -13.86 23.69
CA CYS A 118 -1.79 -13.71 24.94
C CYS A 118 -1.10 -14.42 26.11
N LEU A 119 -0.58 -15.63 25.89
CA LEU A 119 0.16 -16.38 26.90
C LEU A 119 1.43 -15.63 27.31
N ALA A 120 2.22 -15.18 26.32
CA ALA A 120 3.45 -14.42 26.54
C ALA A 120 3.19 -13.14 27.34
N ALA A 121 2.18 -12.37 26.94
CA ALA A 121 1.80 -11.14 27.64
C ALA A 121 1.38 -11.38 29.12
N ARG A 122 0.79 -12.54 29.43
CA ARG A 122 0.34 -12.88 30.80
C ARG A 122 1.44 -13.45 31.69
N THR A 123 2.41 -14.14 31.10
CA THR A 123 3.42 -14.93 31.83
C THR A 123 4.81 -14.29 31.79
N GLY A 124 4.98 -13.21 31.04
CA GLY A 124 6.28 -12.56 30.85
C GLY A 124 7.23 -13.33 29.93
N LEU A 125 6.72 -14.29 29.15
CA LEU A 125 7.51 -14.98 28.12
C LEU A 125 7.75 -14.05 26.92
N GLU A 126 8.65 -14.48 26.03
CA GLU A 126 8.97 -13.75 24.81
C GLU A 126 7.77 -13.64 23.86
N MET A 127 7.54 -12.44 23.33
CA MET A 127 6.43 -12.18 22.40
C MET A 127 6.70 -12.83 21.04
N PRO A 128 5.74 -13.57 20.45
CA PRO A 128 5.94 -14.19 19.16
C PRO A 128 6.09 -13.12 18.06
N SER A 129 7.07 -13.31 17.18
CA SER A 129 7.31 -12.38 16.06
C SER A 129 6.23 -12.50 14.98
N LEU A 130 5.70 -11.34 14.57
CA LEU A 130 4.78 -11.24 13.44
C LEU A 130 5.52 -11.30 12.10
N THR A 131 6.75 -10.80 12.02
CA THR A 131 7.58 -10.87 10.82
C THR A 131 8.37 -12.17 10.80
N PRO A 132 8.56 -12.82 9.64
CA PRO A 132 9.49 -13.93 9.51
C PRO A 132 10.89 -13.49 9.95
N GLN A 133 11.62 -14.37 10.62
CA GLN A 133 13.05 -14.15 10.82
C GLN A 133 13.78 -14.45 9.50
N PRO A 134 14.83 -13.68 9.15
CA PRO A 134 15.58 -13.87 7.92
C PRO A 134 16.24 -15.24 7.80
#